data_AF-A0A8H3HSK6-F1
#
_entry.id   AF-A0A8H3HSK6-F1
#
_cell.length_a   1.000
_cell.length_b   1.000
_cell.length_c   1.000
_cell.angle_alpha   90.00
_cell.angle_beta   90.00
_cell.angle_gamma   90.00
#
_symmetry.space_group_name_H-M   'P 1'
#
loop_
_entity.id
_entity.type
_entity.pdbx_description
1 polymer ?
#
loop_
_entity_poly.entity_id
_entity_poly.type
_entity_poly.pdbx_seq_one_letter_code
_entity_poly.pdbx_strand_id
1 'polypeptide(L)'
;MAARQDAVEPIEPHDTLEQEPKSHSAPSSSPLLPQDLSPSTTNDAKLTAKVLMLMPLMAHLAGSVVIATALIYVLDGRYFYLDRQPRVKLADGTHLSGQLGQNNILQSDITTILSVALVLLRWVAAVWAVPLCWRVIFLLAGRNGLRHRDIRWVINYGVLPPATYLRHSHNMALGLVLIFTLAPYPASPLVTGSVSWVPSSSTIELVSRPAINISGPVDSELVAGGRTQGPTFSTDAVINLNTAWSQDIERGVFKRVVPLAAQLNINSTIDSVPLAFFAATKIEWFSKAVAEERVYQAINSSANSSNFRPFIEQMGQPGAIGLIITNYSALMWPPDFPTLPLLINVARKRSYNPSRDVCNSNTTFLPNDTTVPSFRLERVFARPATSTLFLDGCYVYANVSYHAGFGTCRHCRVTSPSTVQNDTELQDMKTSGSTDYAVELMYTYLPTLTHVKGALPELADSLETYVTAALIRSHSALWTNWNDEFGYTQNSTYMPAFSTLKAEISHPRVYGWFILQLSLTLAGLAFIWLQWGSEYSLIEDTSMVAFNIDSTEVPKPSRLSKGEPRDMLRIEGKEDGWKVVVASGRFSRGIGS
;
A
#
# COMPACT_ATOMS: atom_id res chain seq x y z
N MET A 1 -37.18 3.54 28.18
CA MET A 1 -37.34 3.33 29.63
C MET A 1 -36.09 3.87 30.32
N ALA A 2 -36.30 4.81 31.25
CA ALA A 2 -35.40 5.33 32.28
C ALA A 2 -34.02 5.90 31.84
N ALA A 3 -33.98 7.22 31.77
CA ALA A 3 -32.78 8.04 31.89
C ALA A 3 -32.17 7.91 33.30
N ARG A 4 -30.83 8.02 33.39
CA ARG A 4 -30.13 8.19 34.67
C ARG A 4 -29.18 9.38 34.54
N GLN A 5 -29.55 10.45 35.23
CA GLN A 5 -28.74 11.64 35.51
C GLN A 5 -27.79 11.36 36.69
N ASP A 6 -26.86 12.31 36.86
CA ASP A 6 -26.08 12.65 38.05
C ASP A 6 -24.61 12.21 38.06
N ALA A 7 -23.71 13.17 37.85
CA ALA A 7 -22.96 13.78 38.95
C ALA A 7 -22.14 14.97 38.43
N VAL A 8 -22.42 16.17 38.95
CA VAL A 8 -21.66 17.40 38.75
C VAL A 8 -20.67 17.51 39.92
N GLU A 9 -19.38 17.59 39.61
CA GLU A 9 -18.33 17.89 40.59
C GLU A 9 -18.30 19.42 40.91
N PRO A 10 -18.06 19.80 42.17
CA PRO A 10 -17.96 21.19 42.57
C PRO A 10 -16.57 21.79 42.27
N ILE A 11 -16.59 23.02 41.77
CA ILE A 11 -15.43 23.89 41.57
C ILE A 11 -15.01 24.48 42.91
N GLU A 12 -13.77 24.22 43.34
CA GLU A 12 -13.13 24.92 44.46
C GLU A 12 -12.68 26.34 44.05
N PRO A 13 -12.87 27.36 44.91
CA PRO A 13 -12.33 28.69 44.70
C PRO A 13 -10.88 28.77 45.22
N HIS A 14 -9.95 29.16 44.36
CA HIS A 14 -8.58 29.46 44.78
C HIS A 14 -8.50 30.90 45.29
N ASP A 15 -8.23 31.03 46.59
CA ASP A 15 -8.05 32.28 47.30
C ASP A 15 -6.86 33.11 46.80
N THR A 16 -7.15 34.40 46.65
CA THR A 16 -6.22 35.53 46.53
C THR A 16 -5.40 35.69 47.81
N LEU A 17 -4.06 35.66 47.68
CA LEU A 17 -3.15 36.18 48.70
C LEU A 17 -2.50 37.47 48.19
N GLU A 18 -3.05 38.57 48.69
CA GLU A 18 -2.44 39.89 48.81
C GLU A 18 -1.03 39.77 49.42
N GLN A 19 -0.04 40.37 48.77
CA GLN A 19 1.29 40.56 49.35
C GLN A 19 1.59 42.07 49.40
N GLU A 20 1.50 42.62 50.61
CA GLU A 20 1.87 43.98 50.98
C GLU A 20 3.37 44.27 50.73
N PRO A 21 3.74 45.54 50.51
CA PRO A 21 5.10 45.93 50.19
C PRO A 21 5.93 46.17 51.47
N LYS A 22 7.03 45.42 51.63
CA LYS A 22 8.06 45.74 52.63
C LYS A 22 9.01 46.81 52.10
N SER A 23 8.84 48.02 52.61
CA SER A 23 9.85 49.06 52.59
C SER A 23 11.01 48.67 53.53
N HIS A 24 12.23 48.67 53.02
CA HIS A 24 13.41 48.71 53.86
C HIS A 24 14.39 49.77 53.35
N SER A 25 14.81 50.54 54.35
CA SER A 25 15.71 51.68 54.38
C SER A 25 17.11 51.44 53.82
N ALA A 26 17.64 52.51 53.24
CA ALA A 26 19.03 52.70 52.84
C ALA A 26 20.04 52.46 53.98
N PRO A 27 21.29 52.10 53.60
CA PRO A 27 22.43 52.77 54.19
C PRO A 27 23.30 53.43 53.12
N SER A 28 23.61 54.69 53.41
CA SER A 28 24.67 55.51 52.85
C SER A 28 26.03 54.86 53.09
N SER A 29 26.83 54.68 52.03
CA SER A 29 28.29 54.68 52.11
C SER A 29 28.91 55.12 50.78
N SER A 30 29.81 56.08 50.92
CA SER A 30 30.56 56.88 49.94
C SER A 30 31.33 56.11 48.86
N PRO A 31 31.77 56.81 47.79
CA PRO A 31 32.26 56.21 46.55
C PRO A 31 33.74 55.84 46.65
N LEU A 32 34.05 54.58 46.36
CA LEU A 32 35.40 54.16 46.01
C LEU A 32 35.50 54.09 44.49
N LEU A 33 36.48 54.81 43.95
CA LEU A 33 36.85 54.85 42.54
C LEU A 33 36.87 53.44 41.92
N PRO A 34 36.27 53.23 40.72
CA PRO A 34 36.45 51.99 39.98
C PRO A 34 37.91 51.89 39.52
N GLN A 35 38.58 50.81 39.91
CA GLN A 35 39.80 50.36 39.26
C GLN A 35 39.50 50.05 37.79
N ASP A 36 40.32 50.59 36.90
CA ASP A 36 40.39 50.26 35.48
C ASP A 36 40.48 48.73 35.29
N LEU A 37 39.34 48.09 35.04
CA LEU A 37 39.30 46.76 34.44
C LEU A 37 39.58 46.91 32.94
N SER A 38 40.78 46.50 32.56
CA SER A 38 41.21 46.40 31.17
C SER A 38 40.27 45.50 30.36
N PRO A 39 39.81 45.95 29.16
CA PRO A 39 38.83 45.24 28.35
C PRO A 39 39.47 44.06 27.61
N SER A 40 39.54 42.87 28.24
CA SER A 40 40.08 41.66 27.60
C SER A 40 39.03 40.71 27.00
N THR A 41 37.77 41.12 26.84
CA THR A 41 36.63 40.24 26.49
C THR A 41 36.10 40.36 25.05
N THR A 42 36.76 41.11 24.17
CA THR A 42 36.20 41.45 22.84
C THR A 42 36.17 40.30 21.83
N ASN A 43 37.02 39.28 21.96
CA ASN A 43 37.05 38.14 21.02
C ASN A 43 35.99 37.08 21.34
N ASP A 44 35.72 36.82 22.62
CA ASP A 44 34.74 35.80 23.04
C ASP A 44 33.29 36.23 22.74
N ALA A 45 32.99 37.52 22.91
CA ALA A 45 31.68 38.09 22.56
C ALA A 45 31.38 37.95 21.06
N LYS A 46 32.38 38.22 20.20
CA LYS A 46 32.24 38.09 18.74
C LYS A 46 32.05 36.64 18.28
N LEU A 47 32.74 35.69 18.90
CA LEU A 47 32.57 34.28 18.59
C LEU A 47 31.16 33.81 19.00
N THR A 48 30.72 34.20 20.20
CA THR A 48 29.40 33.86 20.73
C THR A 48 28.28 34.38 19.83
N ALA A 49 28.37 35.64 19.38
CA ALA A 49 27.39 36.23 18.46
C ALA A 49 27.32 35.49 17.11
N LYS A 50 28.47 35.08 16.56
CA LYS A 50 28.53 34.29 15.31
C LYS A 50 27.90 32.91 15.46
N VAL A 51 28.16 32.23 16.57
CA VAL A 51 27.55 30.93 16.88
C VAL A 51 26.05 31.07 17.05
N LEU A 52 25.59 32.08 17.78
CA LEU A 52 24.17 32.35 18.01
C LEU A 52 23.43 32.66 16.70
N MET A 53 24.09 33.33 15.76
CA MET A 53 23.57 33.57 14.41
C MET A 53 23.41 32.28 13.60
N LEU A 54 24.35 31.34 13.70
CA LEU A 54 24.31 30.07 12.95
C LEU A 54 23.37 29.02 13.54
N MET A 55 23.04 29.13 14.83
CA MET A 55 22.26 28.13 15.57
C MET A 55 20.91 27.79 14.92
N PRO A 56 20.07 28.75 14.49
CA PRO A 56 18.80 28.44 13.82
C PRO A 56 18.99 27.66 12.52
N LEU A 57 20.04 27.94 11.74
CA LEU A 57 20.32 27.26 10.48
C LEU A 57 20.70 25.79 10.71
N MET A 58 21.55 25.55 11.71
CA MET A 58 21.96 24.20 12.11
C MET A 58 20.79 23.41 12.68
N ALA A 59 19.98 24.02 13.55
CA ALA A 59 18.77 23.41 14.11
C ALA A 59 17.76 23.06 13.01
N HIS A 60 17.58 23.94 12.03
CA HIS A 60 16.70 23.69 10.88
C HIS A 60 17.19 22.54 10.01
N LEU A 61 18.49 22.51 9.67
CA LEU A 61 19.08 21.41 8.90
C LEU A 61 18.92 20.08 9.63
N ALA A 62 19.26 20.04 10.92
CA ALA A 62 19.14 18.84 11.74
C ALA A 62 17.68 18.35 11.81
N GLY A 63 16.72 19.25 12.07
CA GLY A 63 15.30 18.92 12.09
C GLY A 63 14.80 18.38 10.74
N SER A 64 15.26 18.98 9.64
CA SER A 64 14.90 18.54 8.28
C SER A 64 15.41 17.14 7.97
N VAL A 65 16.67 16.84 8.35
CA VAL A 65 17.27 15.51 8.21
C VAL A 65 16.52 14.49 9.05
N VAL A 66 16.25 14.79 10.32
CA VAL A 66 15.53 13.87 11.23
C VAL A 66 14.15 13.51 10.67
N ILE A 67 13.38 14.48 10.18
CA ILE A 67 12.05 14.21 9.59
C ILE A 67 12.19 13.36 8.32
N ALA A 68 13.12 13.68 7.42
CA ALA A 68 13.33 12.90 6.19
C ALA A 68 13.72 11.45 6.50
N THR A 69 14.68 11.26 7.40
CA THR A 69 15.15 9.93 7.83
C THR A 69 14.03 9.14 8.51
N ALA A 70 13.24 9.78 9.39
CA ALA A 70 12.11 9.12 10.05
C ALA A 70 11.05 8.67 9.04
N LEU A 71 10.71 9.49 8.04
CA LEU A 71 9.77 9.09 7.01
C LEU A 71 10.29 7.90 6.20
N ILE A 72 11.52 7.97 5.70
CA ILE A 72 12.08 6.95 4.80
C ILE A 72 12.37 5.64 5.54
N TYR A 73 13.00 5.69 6.71
CA TYR A 73 13.53 4.47 7.35
C TYR A 73 12.68 3.97 8.52
N VAL A 74 11.93 4.85 9.19
CA VAL A 74 11.11 4.46 10.34
C VAL A 74 9.68 4.16 9.92
N LEU A 75 9.09 4.96 9.03
CA LEU A 75 7.67 4.86 8.68
C LEU A 75 7.41 4.00 7.43
N ASP A 76 8.28 4.06 6.41
CA ASP A 76 8.02 3.34 5.15
C ASP A 76 7.88 1.82 5.36
N GLY A 77 6.79 1.28 4.84
CA GLY A 77 6.43 -0.13 4.95
C GLY A 77 5.94 -0.59 6.32
N ARG A 78 5.85 0.27 7.34
CA ARG A 78 5.33 -0.10 8.66
C ARG A 78 3.80 -0.19 8.68
N TYR A 79 3.30 -1.05 9.57
CA TYR A 79 1.88 -1.27 9.80
C TYR A 79 1.41 -0.52 11.04
N PHE A 80 0.24 0.09 10.93
CA PHE A 80 -0.41 0.87 11.97
C PHE A 80 -1.85 0.39 12.15
N TYR A 81 -2.32 0.37 13.39
CA TYR A 81 -3.67 -0.07 13.69
C TYR A 81 -4.68 1.05 13.41
N LEU A 82 -5.88 0.67 12.97
CA LEU A 82 -6.99 1.60 12.77
C LEU A 82 -7.53 2.14 14.10
N ASP A 83 -7.61 1.26 15.10
CA ASP A 83 -8.11 1.56 16.44
C ASP A 83 -7.02 1.29 17.49
N ARG A 84 -7.03 2.06 18.60
CA ARG A 84 -6.09 1.84 19.72
C ARG A 84 -6.27 0.46 20.35
N GLN A 85 -7.52 0.00 20.37
CA GLN A 85 -7.93 -1.30 20.88
C GLN A 85 -8.59 -2.07 19.73
N PRO A 86 -7.79 -2.65 18.83
CA PRO A 86 -8.36 -3.37 17.71
C PRO A 86 -9.22 -4.53 18.23
N ARG A 87 -10.45 -4.63 17.71
CA ARG A 87 -11.37 -5.72 18.01
C ARG A 87 -11.24 -6.76 16.91
N VAL A 88 -10.88 -7.99 17.29
CA VAL A 88 -10.87 -9.10 16.35
C VAL A 88 -12.02 -10.02 16.60
N LYS A 89 -12.75 -10.30 15.52
CA LYS A 89 -13.75 -11.36 15.49
C LYS A 89 -13.02 -12.70 15.46
N LEU A 90 -13.28 -13.53 16.46
CA LEU A 90 -12.80 -14.91 16.52
C LEU A 90 -13.75 -15.82 15.72
N ALA A 91 -13.31 -17.06 15.44
CA ALA A 91 -14.07 -18.02 14.65
C ALA A 91 -15.42 -18.38 15.29
N ASP A 92 -15.53 -18.29 16.62
CA ASP A 92 -16.77 -18.49 17.39
C ASP A 92 -17.70 -17.26 17.37
N GLY A 93 -17.32 -16.19 16.68
CA GLY A 93 -18.06 -14.93 16.62
C GLY A 93 -17.87 -14.03 17.83
N THR A 94 -17.11 -14.44 18.84
CA THR A 94 -16.75 -13.56 19.96
C THR A 94 -15.74 -12.52 19.48
N HIS A 95 -15.69 -11.39 20.19
CA HIS A 95 -14.72 -10.35 19.91
C HIS A 95 -13.66 -10.32 20.99
N LEU A 96 -12.41 -10.53 20.60
CA LEU A 96 -11.28 -10.31 21.48
C LEU A 96 -10.74 -8.92 21.23
N SER A 97 -10.93 -8.02 22.21
CA SER A 97 -10.26 -6.74 22.25
C SER A 97 -8.94 -6.98 22.98
N GLY A 98 -7.86 -7.07 22.22
CA GLY A 98 -6.59 -7.48 22.79
C GLY A 98 -6.04 -6.40 23.72
N GLN A 99 -5.51 -6.83 24.87
CA GLN A 99 -4.43 -6.18 25.62
C GLN A 99 -3.12 -6.10 24.79
N LEU A 100 -3.27 -5.79 23.51
CA LEU A 100 -2.24 -5.68 22.49
C LEU A 100 -1.50 -4.36 22.71
N GLY A 101 -0.81 -4.23 23.84
CA GLY A 101 -0.06 -3.04 24.25
C GLY A 101 -0.89 -1.75 24.27
N GLN A 102 -1.10 -1.15 25.43
CA GLN A 102 -1.85 0.13 25.55
C GLN A 102 -1.29 1.29 24.69
N ASN A 103 -0.13 1.13 24.06
CA ASN A 103 0.61 2.18 23.34
C ASN A 103 0.81 1.85 21.86
N ASN A 104 -0.23 1.37 21.16
CA ASN A 104 -0.18 1.29 19.69
C ASN A 104 -0.26 2.70 19.10
N ILE A 105 0.72 3.04 18.26
CA ILE A 105 0.77 4.31 17.54
C ILE A 105 -0.27 4.27 16.42
N LEU A 106 -1.17 5.25 16.40
CA LEU A 106 -2.16 5.40 15.34
C LEU A 106 -1.62 6.23 14.17
N GLN A 107 -2.28 6.11 13.01
CA GLN A 107 -2.13 7.05 11.89
C GLN A 107 -2.26 8.50 12.37
N SER A 108 -3.29 8.80 13.17
CA SER A 108 -3.56 10.15 13.66
C SER A 108 -2.40 10.70 14.49
N ASP A 109 -1.78 9.86 15.32
CA ASP A 109 -0.67 10.23 16.18
C ASP A 109 0.54 10.63 15.33
N ILE A 110 0.85 9.85 14.28
CA ILE A 110 1.96 10.13 13.35
C ILE A 110 1.72 11.43 12.59
N THR A 111 0.52 11.61 12.04
CA THR A 111 0.18 12.85 11.31
C THR A 111 0.22 14.07 12.23
N THR A 112 -0.08 13.91 13.51
CA THR A 112 -0.02 14.99 14.51
C THR A 112 1.42 15.33 14.84
N ILE A 113 2.25 14.33 15.16
CA ILE A 113 3.68 14.50 15.44
C ILE A 113 4.37 15.17 14.23
N LEU A 114 4.08 14.72 13.02
CA LEU A 114 4.64 15.29 11.79
C LEU A 114 4.21 16.76 11.62
N SER A 115 2.92 17.06 11.82
CA SER A 115 2.39 18.43 11.79
C SER A 115 3.10 19.34 12.80
N VAL A 116 3.24 18.90 14.05
CA VAL A 116 3.94 19.64 15.11
C VAL A 116 5.40 19.87 14.75
N ALA A 117 6.11 18.84 14.27
CA ALA A 117 7.49 18.94 13.85
C ALA A 117 7.68 19.96 12.70
N LEU A 118 6.77 19.97 11.71
CA LEU A 118 6.79 20.94 10.62
C LEU A 118 6.52 22.38 11.08
N VAL A 119 5.63 22.57 12.06
CA VAL A 119 5.40 23.89 12.67
C VAL A 119 6.65 24.36 13.39
N LEU A 120 7.26 23.52 14.24
CA LEU A 120 8.51 23.87 14.94
C LEU A 120 9.62 24.22 13.94
N LEU A 121 9.77 23.45 12.86
CA LEU A 121 10.76 23.71 11.83
C LEU A 121 10.53 25.07 11.14
N ARG A 122 9.28 25.43 10.86
CA ARG A 122 8.91 26.76 10.32
C ARG A 122 9.24 27.90 11.28
N TRP A 123 9.05 27.70 12.59
CA TRP A 123 9.41 28.71 13.59
C TRP A 123 10.92 28.94 13.61
N VAL A 124 11.73 27.87 13.57
CA VAL A 124 13.19 27.98 13.47
C VAL A 124 13.60 28.71 12.18
N ALA A 125 12.96 28.40 11.05
CA ALA A 125 13.19 29.12 9.79
C ALA A 125 12.83 30.61 9.89
N ALA A 126 11.73 30.96 10.57
CA ALA A 126 11.32 32.35 10.78
C ALA A 126 12.30 33.13 11.67
N VAL A 127 12.82 32.49 12.73
CA VAL A 127 13.86 33.07 13.60
C VAL A 127 15.12 33.42 12.81
N TRP A 128 15.46 32.65 11.78
CA TRP A 128 16.55 32.99 10.86
C TRP A 128 16.17 34.08 9.84
N ALA A 129 14.99 33.97 9.23
CA ALA A 129 14.57 34.82 8.13
C ALA A 129 14.37 36.30 8.53
N VAL A 130 13.86 36.57 9.73
CA VAL A 130 13.57 37.95 10.18
C VAL A 130 14.85 38.79 10.33
N PRO A 131 15.89 38.36 11.08
CA PRO A 131 17.18 39.07 11.13
C PRO A 131 17.86 39.17 9.77
N LEU A 132 17.75 38.13 8.93
CA LEU A 132 18.30 38.14 7.59
C LEU A 132 17.72 39.26 6.73
N CYS A 133 16.39 39.46 6.76
CA CYS A 133 15.74 40.54 6.01
C CYS A 133 16.30 41.92 6.41
N TRP A 134 16.48 42.16 7.70
CA TRP A 134 17.09 43.40 8.20
C TRP A 134 18.54 43.56 7.73
N ARG A 135 19.36 42.51 7.84
CA ARG A 135 20.75 42.57 7.40
C ARG A 135 20.87 42.83 5.89
N VAL A 136 20.00 42.24 5.08
CA VAL A 136 19.95 42.51 3.63
C VAL A 136 19.56 43.97 3.35
N ILE A 137 18.57 44.52 4.07
CA ILE A 137 18.20 45.94 3.97
C ILE A 137 19.41 46.82 4.26
N PHE A 138 20.16 46.56 5.33
CA PHE A 138 21.32 47.36 5.68
C PHE A 138 22.46 47.27 4.67
N LEU A 139 22.79 46.06 4.20
CA LEU A 139 23.81 45.89 3.16
C LEU A 139 23.47 46.67 1.89
N LEU A 140 22.22 46.59 1.45
CA LEU A 140 21.76 47.29 0.25
C LEU A 140 21.69 48.80 0.45
N ALA A 141 21.21 49.25 1.61
CA ALA A 141 21.10 50.66 1.93
C ALA A 141 22.48 51.31 2.09
N GLY A 142 23.47 50.63 2.67
CA GLY A 142 24.83 51.13 2.77
C GLY A 142 25.50 51.27 1.41
N ARG A 143 25.43 50.22 0.59
CA ARG A 143 26.19 50.12 -0.66
C ARG A 143 25.60 50.97 -1.79
N ASN A 144 24.29 50.87 -2.03
CA ASN A 144 23.64 51.46 -3.21
C ASN A 144 22.55 52.48 -2.85
N GLY A 145 22.18 52.58 -1.58
CA GLY A 145 20.94 53.23 -1.15
C GLY A 145 19.70 52.39 -1.49
N LEU A 146 18.66 52.52 -0.68
CA LEU A 146 17.37 51.86 -0.86
C LEU A 146 16.24 52.89 -0.85
N ARG A 147 15.24 52.70 -1.71
CA ARG A 147 14.03 53.50 -1.63
C ARG A 147 13.18 53.01 -0.46
N HIS A 148 12.48 53.91 0.22
CA HIS A 148 11.54 53.55 1.29
C HIS A 148 10.50 52.50 0.85
N ARG A 149 10.06 52.54 -0.42
CA ARG A 149 9.17 51.51 -0.99
C ARG A 149 9.81 50.12 -0.98
N ASP A 150 11.09 50.03 -1.29
CA ASP A 150 11.82 48.77 -1.40
C ASP A 150 12.07 48.18 0.00
N ILE A 151 12.38 49.04 0.99
CA ILE A 151 12.48 48.64 2.40
C ILE A 151 11.14 48.06 2.87
N ARG A 152 10.04 48.80 2.65
CA ARG A 152 8.69 48.33 3.00
C ARG A 152 8.34 47.02 2.29
N TRP A 153 8.80 46.85 1.05
CA TRP A 153 8.59 45.63 0.28
C TRP A 153 9.34 44.44 0.90
N VAL A 154 10.62 44.58 1.24
CA VAL A 154 11.40 43.53 1.89
C VAL A 154 10.82 43.17 3.25
N ILE A 155 10.40 44.16 4.06
CA ILE A 155 9.78 43.91 5.37
C ILE A 155 8.44 43.16 5.23
N ASN A 156 7.60 43.56 4.28
CA ASN A 156 6.27 42.98 4.12
C ASN A 156 6.26 41.61 3.44
N TYR A 157 7.18 41.38 2.51
CA TYR A 157 7.16 40.20 1.64
C TYR A 157 8.37 39.28 1.81
N GLY A 158 9.42 39.70 2.52
CA GLY A 158 10.65 38.93 2.69
C GLY A 158 11.47 38.74 1.42
N VAL A 159 11.16 39.47 0.33
CA VAL A 159 11.86 39.41 -0.96
C VAL A 159 12.23 40.81 -1.44
N LEU A 160 13.16 40.93 -2.39
CA LEU A 160 13.43 42.21 -3.04
C LEU A 160 12.35 42.54 -4.10
N PRO A 161 12.21 43.80 -4.51
CA PRO A 161 11.42 44.16 -5.69
C PRO A 161 12.13 43.69 -6.97
N PRO A 162 11.43 43.11 -7.98
CA PRO A 162 12.03 42.62 -9.23
C PRO A 162 12.94 43.63 -9.94
N ALA A 163 12.57 44.91 -9.93
CA ALA A 163 13.37 45.98 -10.53
C ALA A 163 14.73 46.19 -9.84
N THR A 164 14.83 45.90 -8.54
CA THR A 164 16.06 46.06 -7.75
C THR A 164 17.03 44.89 -7.95
N TYR A 165 16.52 43.70 -8.32
CA TYR A 165 17.34 42.50 -8.62
C TYR A 165 18.28 42.72 -9.79
N LEU A 166 17.76 43.23 -10.91
CA LEU A 166 18.46 43.22 -12.20
C LEU A 166 19.51 44.33 -12.33
N ARG A 167 19.57 45.27 -11.39
CA ARG A 167 20.43 46.45 -11.50
C ARG A 167 21.90 46.14 -11.22
N HIS A 168 22.19 45.20 -10.31
CA HIS A 168 23.56 44.81 -9.93
C HIS A 168 23.61 43.32 -9.58
N SER A 169 24.70 42.64 -9.97
CA SER A 169 24.90 41.20 -9.71
C SER A 169 24.82 40.83 -8.22
N HIS A 170 25.32 41.69 -7.33
CA HIS A 170 25.26 41.48 -5.89
C HIS A 170 23.83 41.56 -5.33
N ASN A 171 23.01 42.50 -5.85
CA ASN A 171 21.60 42.61 -5.47
C ASN A 171 20.81 41.37 -5.92
N MET A 172 21.16 40.83 -7.10
CA MET A 172 20.59 39.58 -7.59
C MET A 172 20.92 38.43 -6.63
N ALA A 173 22.17 38.31 -6.17
CA ALA A 173 22.59 37.27 -5.22
C ALA A 173 21.84 37.39 -3.87
N LEU A 174 21.77 38.59 -3.28
CA LEU A 174 21.02 38.83 -2.03
C LEU A 174 19.53 38.55 -2.20
N GLY A 175 18.97 38.88 -3.35
CA GLY A 175 17.57 38.60 -3.65
C GLY A 175 17.28 37.11 -3.84
N LEU A 176 18.21 36.34 -4.42
CA LEU A 176 18.09 34.88 -4.52
C LEU A 176 18.18 34.22 -3.14
N VAL A 177 19.08 34.71 -2.28
CA VAL A 177 19.16 34.30 -0.87
C VAL A 177 17.79 34.47 -0.18
N LEU A 178 17.15 35.63 -0.35
CA LEU A 178 15.83 35.90 0.22
C LEU A 178 14.74 34.98 -0.37
N ILE A 179 14.73 34.74 -1.68
CA ILE A 179 13.77 33.83 -2.32
C ILE A 179 13.93 32.40 -1.79
N PHE A 180 15.15 31.86 -1.74
CA PHE A 180 15.39 30.52 -1.22
C PHE A 180 15.12 30.40 0.28
N THR A 181 15.23 31.51 1.03
CA THR A 181 14.82 31.55 2.43
C THR A 181 13.31 31.34 2.60
N LEU A 182 12.50 31.65 1.57
CA LEU A 182 11.05 31.44 1.58
C LEU A 182 10.61 30.07 1.06
N ALA A 183 11.49 29.31 0.41
CA ALA A 183 11.17 28.01 -0.16
C ALA A 183 10.59 26.97 0.84
N PRO A 184 10.99 26.95 2.13
CA PRO A 184 10.40 26.05 3.13
C PRO A 184 8.91 26.25 3.44
N TYR A 185 8.40 27.47 3.32
CA TYR A 185 7.03 27.81 3.76
C TYR A 185 5.95 27.05 2.98
N PRO A 186 5.96 27.01 1.63
CA PRO A 186 5.01 26.24 0.83
C PRO A 186 5.36 24.75 0.75
N ALA A 187 6.45 24.28 1.37
CA ALA A 187 6.92 22.90 1.17
C ALA A 187 6.13 21.85 1.97
N SER A 188 5.47 22.22 3.08
CA SER A 188 4.80 21.25 3.97
C SER A 188 3.82 20.28 3.28
N PRO A 189 2.99 20.70 2.30
CA PRO A 189 2.13 19.80 1.54
C PRO A 189 2.87 18.65 0.84
N LEU A 190 4.14 18.83 0.45
CA LEU A 190 4.94 17.77 -0.18
C LEU A 190 5.22 16.64 0.82
N VAL A 191 5.60 16.97 2.05
CA VAL A 191 5.85 15.95 3.09
C VAL A 191 4.56 15.36 3.61
N THR A 192 3.51 16.15 3.89
CA THR A 192 2.25 15.59 4.38
C THR A 192 1.57 14.73 3.31
N GLY A 193 1.69 15.13 2.04
CA GLY A 193 1.24 14.34 0.90
C GLY A 193 2.19 13.21 0.50
N SER A 194 3.36 13.05 1.14
CA SER A 194 4.26 11.93 0.86
C SER A 194 3.83 10.63 1.53
N VAL A 195 2.98 10.70 2.56
CA VAL A 195 2.50 9.54 3.30
C VAL A 195 1.16 9.08 2.73
N SER A 196 1.14 7.91 2.12
CA SER A 196 -0.09 7.20 1.76
C SER A 196 -0.38 6.10 2.77
N TRP A 197 -1.64 5.98 3.17
CA TRP A 197 -2.11 4.94 4.10
C TRP A 197 -2.85 3.88 3.28
N VAL A 198 -2.18 2.75 3.03
CA VAL A 198 -2.73 1.67 2.21
C VAL A 198 -3.40 0.65 3.11
N PRO A 199 -4.69 0.30 2.88
CA PRO A 199 -5.35 -0.76 3.61
C PRO A 199 -4.56 -2.06 3.51
N SER A 200 -4.26 -2.66 4.65
CA SER A 200 -3.49 -3.88 4.74
C SER A 200 -3.95 -4.72 5.93
N SER A 201 -3.25 -5.80 6.18
CA SER A 201 -3.55 -6.69 7.29
C SER A 201 -2.27 -7.29 7.87
N SER A 202 -2.21 -7.38 9.18
CA SER A 202 -1.12 -8.06 9.89
C SER A 202 -1.69 -9.17 10.77
N THR A 203 -0.95 -10.27 10.87
CA THR A 203 -1.24 -11.31 11.85
C THR A 203 -0.61 -10.94 13.19
N ILE A 204 -1.28 -11.32 14.27
CA ILE A 204 -0.74 -11.16 15.62
C ILE A 204 -0.76 -12.51 16.30
N GLU A 205 0.32 -12.82 17.00
CA GLU A 205 0.36 -13.94 17.92
C GLU A 205 -0.40 -13.59 19.20
N LEU A 206 -1.56 -14.21 19.40
CA LEU A 206 -2.29 -14.10 20.66
C LEU A 206 -1.64 -14.96 21.73
N VAL A 207 -1.74 -14.50 22.98
CA VAL A 207 -1.27 -15.24 24.17
C VAL A 207 -1.94 -16.63 24.25
N SER A 208 -3.24 -16.68 23.95
CA SER A 208 -3.97 -17.94 23.72
C SER A 208 -4.11 -18.16 22.22
N ARG A 209 -3.68 -19.31 21.70
CA ARG A 209 -3.90 -19.68 20.30
C ARG A 209 -5.33 -20.26 20.16
N PRO A 210 -6.31 -19.50 19.64
CA PRO A 210 -7.65 -20.02 19.46
C PRO A 210 -7.62 -21.16 18.44
N ALA A 211 -8.55 -22.10 18.60
CA ALA A 211 -8.71 -23.24 17.69
C ALA A 211 -10.00 -23.10 16.88
N ILE A 212 -9.97 -23.66 15.68
CA ILE A 212 -11.10 -23.78 14.77
C ILE A 212 -11.23 -25.24 14.33
N ASN A 213 -12.47 -25.69 14.17
CA ASN A 213 -12.77 -27.06 13.75
C ASN A 213 -12.70 -27.15 12.22
N ILE A 214 -11.97 -28.12 11.70
CA ILE A 214 -11.78 -28.33 10.26
C ILE A 214 -11.98 -29.80 9.98
N SER A 215 -12.67 -30.11 8.89
CA SER A 215 -12.81 -31.46 8.34
C SER A 215 -11.43 -32.00 7.89
N GLY A 216 -11.03 -33.10 8.51
CA GLY A 216 -9.87 -33.90 8.13
C GLY A 216 -10.18 -34.90 7.02
N PRO A 217 -9.14 -35.58 6.49
CA PRO A 217 -9.31 -36.66 5.51
C PRO A 217 -10.17 -37.81 6.05
N VAL A 218 -11.05 -38.40 5.24
CA VAL A 218 -11.84 -39.59 5.64
C VAL A 218 -10.96 -40.85 5.70
N ASP A 219 -11.12 -41.66 6.75
CA ASP A 219 -10.55 -43.02 6.82
C ASP A 219 -11.28 -44.00 5.89
N SER A 220 -10.52 -44.88 5.23
CA SER A 220 -10.98 -45.72 4.11
C SER A 220 -12.21 -46.59 4.40
N GLU A 221 -12.53 -46.89 5.66
CA GLU A 221 -13.62 -47.81 6.03
C GLU A 221 -15.03 -47.19 5.86
N LEU A 222 -15.17 -45.86 5.91
CA LEU A 222 -16.48 -45.19 5.76
C LEU A 222 -16.94 -45.01 4.31
N VAL A 223 -16.07 -45.24 3.32
CA VAL A 223 -16.32 -44.94 1.90
C VAL A 223 -17.44 -45.83 1.29
N ALA A 224 -17.68 -47.02 1.86
CA ALA A 224 -18.66 -47.97 1.31
C ALA A 224 -20.13 -47.50 1.42
N GLY A 225 -20.47 -46.66 2.40
CA GLY A 225 -21.84 -46.19 2.64
C GLY A 225 -22.28 -44.99 1.80
N GLY A 226 -21.33 -44.20 1.30
CA GLY A 226 -21.59 -42.91 0.64
C GLY A 226 -21.83 -42.99 -0.87
N ARG A 227 -22.07 -44.17 -1.45
CA ARG A 227 -22.16 -44.34 -2.93
C ARG A 227 -23.47 -43.85 -3.56
N THR A 228 -24.48 -43.49 -2.75
CA THR A 228 -25.74 -42.90 -3.24
C THR A 228 -25.72 -41.38 -3.04
N GLN A 229 -24.81 -40.70 -3.73
CA GLN A 229 -24.72 -39.24 -3.68
C GLN A 229 -25.84 -38.61 -4.52
N GLY A 230 -26.63 -37.75 -3.89
CA GLY A 230 -27.76 -37.05 -4.51
C GLY A 230 -27.33 -35.79 -5.30
N PRO A 231 -28.29 -35.06 -5.88
CA PRO A 231 -28.02 -33.79 -6.57
C PRO A 231 -27.41 -32.71 -5.66
N THR A 232 -27.59 -32.80 -4.34
CA THR A 232 -27.00 -31.88 -3.34
C THR A 232 -25.48 -31.87 -3.41
N PHE A 233 -24.85 -33.04 -3.51
CA PHE A 233 -23.39 -33.15 -3.57
C PHE A 233 -22.77 -32.38 -4.74
N SER A 234 -23.37 -32.51 -5.93
CA SER A 234 -22.90 -31.78 -7.11
C SER A 234 -23.04 -30.26 -6.94
N THR A 235 -24.09 -29.83 -6.24
CA THR A 235 -24.35 -28.41 -5.98
C THR A 235 -23.30 -27.85 -5.00
N ASP A 236 -22.99 -28.57 -3.93
CA ASP A 236 -22.00 -28.16 -2.95
C ASP A 236 -20.58 -28.17 -3.52
N ALA A 237 -20.25 -29.14 -4.38
CA ALA A 237 -18.99 -29.14 -5.13
C ALA A 237 -18.89 -27.92 -6.08
N VAL A 238 -19.98 -27.53 -6.75
CA VAL A 238 -20.03 -26.29 -7.56
C VAL A 238 -19.84 -25.04 -6.69
N ILE A 239 -20.44 -25.00 -5.49
CA ILE A 239 -20.28 -23.88 -4.55
C ILE A 239 -18.82 -23.80 -4.08
N ASN A 240 -18.21 -24.93 -3.72
CA ASN A 240 -16.82 -24.99 -3.30
C ASN A 240 -15.86 -24.53 -4.41
N LEU A 241 -16.13 -24.97 -5.64
CA LEU A 241 -15.36 -24.56 -6.81
C LEU A 241 -15.40 -23.04 -7.03
N ASN A 242 -16.60 -22.43 -7.00
CA ASN A 242 -16.79 -20.98 -7.14
C ASN A 242 -16.22 -20.16 -5.99
N THR A 243 -16.22 -20.71 -4.78
CA THR A 243 -15.75 -19.99 -3.59
C THR A 243 -14.22 -19.92 -3.55
N ALA A 244 -13.55 -21.02 -3.91
CA ALA A 244 -12.09 -21.11 -3.84
C ALA A 244 -11.37 -20.52 -5.05
N TRP A 245 -11.94 -20.62 -6.26
CA TRP A 245 -11.21 -20.36 -7.50
C TRP A 245 -11.82 -19.24 -8.33
N SER A 246 -10.95 -18.39 -8.90
CA SER A 246 -11.30 -17.41 -9.93
C SER A 246 -10.88 -17.91 -11.32
N GLN A 247 -11.12 -17.12 -12.37
CA GLN A 247 -10.66 -17.45 -13.72
C GLN A 247 -9.14 -17.38 -13.87
N ASP A 248 -8.45 -16.64 -13.00
CA ASP A 248 -6.99 -16.47 -13.06
C ASP A 248 -6.26 -17.78 -12.77
N ILE A 249 -5.19 -18.06 -13.52
CA ILE A 249 -4.42 -19.29 -13.39
C ILE A 249 -3.27 -19.07 -12.41
N GLU A 250 -3.46 -19.51 -11.19
CA GLU A 250 -2.44 -19.49 -10.13
C GLU A 250 -1.66 -20.81 -10.12
N ARG A 251 -0.44 -20.81 -10.66
CA ARG A 251 0.43 -22.01 -10.70
C ARG A 251 1.04 -22.27 -9.33
N GLY A 252 1.04 -23.54 -8.91
CA GLY A 252 1.64 -23.96 -7.64
C GLY A 252 0.85 -23.56 -6.39
N VAL A 253 -0.36 -23.06 -6.57
CA VAL A 253 -1.24 -22.66 -5.46
C VAL A 253 -2.26 -23.76 -5.19
N PHE A 254 -2.43 -24.11 -3.92
CA PHE A 254 -3.43 -25.07 -3.46
C PHE A 254 -4.46 -24.35 -2.61
N LYS A 255 -5.74 -24.51 -2.95
CA LYS A 255 -6.85 -23.89 -2.24
C LYS A 255 -7.85 -24.93 -1.76
N ARG A 256 -8.51 -24.60 -0.65
CA ARG A 256 -9.62 -25.36 -0.09
C ARG A 256 -10.65 -24.42 0.52
N VAL A 257 -11.92 -24.79 0.41
CA VAL A 257 -13.00 -24.14 1.16
C VAL A 257 -13.09 -24.74 2.56
N VAL A 258 -13.04 -23.89 3.56
CA VAL A 258 -13.21 -24.17 4.99
C VAL A 258 -14.31 -23.24 5.50
N PRO A 259 -15.57 -23.67 5.59
CA PRO A 259 -16.71 -22.79 5.89
C PRO A 259 -16.54 -21.96 7.17
N LEU A 260 -15.94 -22.52 8.22
CA LEU A 260 -15.71 -21.78 9.47
C LEU A 260 -14.66 -20.65 9.31
N ALA A 261 -13.79 -20.71 8.32
CA ALA A 261 -12.85 -19.64 8.01
C ALA A 261 -13.55 -18.38 7.47
N ALA A 262 -14.85 -18.44 7.12
CA ALA A 262 -15.66 -17.26 6.78
C ALA A 262 -15.70 -16.20 7.89
N GLN A 263 -15.51 -16.64 9.15
CA GLN A 263 -15.52 -15.76 10.31
C GLN A 263 -14.17 -15.08 10.55
N LEU A 264 -13.12 -15.52 9.87
CA LEU A 264 -11.78 -14.97 9.98
C LEU A 264 -11.57 -13.87 8.95
N ASN A 265 -10.81 -12.85 9.32
CA ASN A 265 -10.41 -11.81 8.39
C ASN A 265 -9.45 -12.37 7.33
N ILE A 266 -9.48 -11.77 6.13
CA ILE A 266 -8.51 -12.08 5.06
C ILE A 266 -7.09 -11.87 5.60
N ASN A 267 -6.18 -12.75 5.18
CA ASN A 267 -4.79 -12.91 5.62
C ASN A 267 -4.59 -13.47 7.05
N SER A 268 -5.66 -13.92 7.72
CA SER A 268 -5.50 -14.79 8.88
C SER A 268 -4.76 -16.07 8.46
N THR A 269 -4.04 -16.71 9.37
CA THR A 269 -3.38 -17.99 9.09
C THR A 269 -3.94 -19.10 9.94
N ILE A 270 -4.11 -20.29 9.38
CA ILE A 270 -4.55 -21.49 10.07
C ILE A 270 -3.37 -22.48 10.09
N ASP A 271 -3.01 -22.96 11.27
CA ASP A 271 -1.76 -23.67 11.52
C ASP A 271 -1.68 -25.01 10.80
N SER A 272 -2.78 -25.75 10.71
CA SER A 272 -2.81 -27.06 10.04
C SER A 272 -4.11 -27.23 9.26
N VAL A 273 -4.04 -27.24 7.94
CA VAL A 273 -5.19 -27.58 7.08
C VAL A 273 -4.80 -28.66 6.08
N PRO A 274 -5.55 -29.76 5.98
CA PRO A 274 -5.33 -30.72 4.92
C PRO A 274 -5.87 -30.17 3.59
N LEU A 275 -5.03 -30.11 2.57
CA LEU A 275 -5.34 -29.61 1.23
C LEU A 275 -5.18 -30.73 0.21
N ALA A 276 -6.15 -30.84 -0.70
CA ALA A 276 -6.05 -31.73 -1.85
C ALA A 276 -4.92 -31.28 -2.79
N PHE A 277 -4.21 -32.26 -3.33
CA PHE A 277 -3.20 -32.11 -4.36
C PHE A 277 -3.62 -32.90 -5.60
N PHE A 278 -3.45 -32.28 -6.77
CA PHE A 278 -3.57 -32.95 -8.05
C PHE A 278 -2.51 -32.35 -8.98
N ALA A 279 -1.80 -33.19 -9.72
CA ALA A 279 -0.85 -32.75 -10.72
C ALA A 279 -0.96 -33.62 -11.97
N ALA A 280 -1.27 -33.00 -13.10
CA ALA A 280 -1.14 -33.65 -14.40
C ALA A 280 0.34 -33.67 -14.80
N THR A 281 0.92 -34.86 -14.96
CA THR A 281 2.33 -35.03 -15.31
C THR A 281 2.55 -35.09 -16.83
N LYS A 282 1.58 -35.66 -17.56
CA LYS A 282 1.64 -35.80 -19.01
C LYS A 282 0.24 -35.76 -19.59
N ILE A 283 0.05 -34.98 -20.65
CA ILE A 283 -1.17 -34.99 -21.47
C ILE A 283 -0.80 -35.55 -22.85
N GLU A 284 -1.37 -36.70 -23.22
CA GLU A 284 -1.12 -37.35 -24.50
C GLU A 284 -2.37 -37.29 -25.37
N TRP A 285 -2.32 -36.43 -26.40
CA TRP A 285 -3.40 -36.26 -27.38
C TRP A 285 -3.38 -37.39 -28.42
N PHE A 286 -4.54 -38.01 -28.68
CA PHE A 286 -4.64 -39.11 -29.64
C PHE A 286 -5.07 -38.64 -31.01
N SER A 287 -4.53 -39.25 -32.08
CA SER A 287 -4.99 -39.00 -33.45
C SER A 287 -6.49 -39.26 -33.61
N LYS A 288 -7.13 -38.54 -34.54
CA LYS A 288 -8.57 -38.61 -34.80
C LYS A 288 -9.12 -40.04 -34.87
N ALA A 289 -8.48 -40.91 -35.66
CA ALA A 289 -8.96 -42.29 -35.85
C ALA A 289 -8.96 -43.10 -34.54
N VAL A 290 -7.89 -42.99 -33.75
CA VAL A 290 -7.75 -43.69 -32.46
C VAL A 290 -8.70 -43.10 -31.42
N ALA A 291 -8.84 -41.78 -31.40
CA ALA A 291 -9.72 -41.06 -30.49
C ALA A 291 -11.20 -41.46 -30.71
N GLU A 292 -11.66 -41.44 -31.97
CA GLU A 292 -13.02 -41.86 -32.32
C GLU A 292 -13.30 -43.29 -31.87
N GLU A 293 -12.42 -44.24 -32.23
CA GLU A 293 -12.59 -45.65 -31.86
C GLU A 293 -12.69 -45.84 -30.34
N ARG A 294 -11.79 -45.22 -29.56
CA ARG A 294 -11.76 -45.34 -28.10
C ARG A 294 -13.00 -44.74 -27.45
N VAL A 295 -13.42 -43.56 -27.90
CA VAL A 295 -14.62 -42.90 -27.38
C VAL A 295 -15.85 -43.75 -27.68
N TYR A 296 -15.97 -44.31 -28.89
CA TYR A 296 -17.09 -45.19 -29.22
C TYR A 296 -17.12 -46.46 -28.37
N GLN A 297 -15.98 -47.12 -28.17
CA GLN A 297 -15.89 -48.31 -27.33
C GLN A 297 -16.33 -48.00 -25.90
N ALA A 298 -15.86 -46.89 -25.33
CA ALA A 298 -16.14 -46.52 -23.96
C ALA A 298 -17.57 -46.00 -23.74
N ILE A 299 -18.15 -45.32 -24.73
CA ILE A 299 -19.57 -44.98 -24.72
C ILE A 299 -20.41 -46.27 -24.76
N ASN A 300 -20.07 -47.23 -25.62
CA ASN A 300 -20.83 -48.46 -25.74
C ASN A 300 -20.77 -49.31 -24.46
N SER A 301 -19.63 -49.33 -23.75
CA SER A 301 -19.52 -49.98 -22.45
C SER A 301 -20.28 -49.24 -21.34
N SER A 302 -20.36 -47.90 -21.42
CA SER A 302 -20.99 -47.05 -20.41
C SER A 302 -22.47 -46.78 -20.64
N ALA A 303 -23.03 -47.11 -21.81
CA ALA A 303 -24.40 -46.76 -22.21
C ALA A 303 -25.50 -47.28 -21.27
N ASN A 304 -25.22 -48.31 -20.48
CA ASN A 304 -26.15 -48.86 -19.49
C ASN A 304 -26.02 -48.21 -18.10
N SER A 305 -25.02 -47.35 -17.87
CA SER A 305 -24.85 -46.66 -16.60
C SER A 305 -25.88 -45.54 -16.45
N SER A 306 -26.51 -45.44 -15.29
CA SER A 306 -27.42 -44.34 -14.93
C SER A 306 -26.75 -42.97 -15.04
N ASN A 307 -25.42 -42.91 -14.87
CA ASN A 307 -24.64 -41.67 -14.88
C ASN A 307 -24.27 -41.23 -16.31
N PHE A 308 -24.47 -42.10 -17.31
CA PHE A 308 -24.06 -41.81 -18.67
C PHE A 308 -24.95 -40.76 -19.36
N ARG A 309 -26.26 -40.76 -19.08
CA ARG A 309 -27.17 -39.78 -19.67
C ARG A 309 -26.86 -38.34 -19.23
N PRO A 310 -26.74 -38.02 -17.93
CA PRO A 310 -26.32 -36.69 -17.48
C PRO A 310 -24.96 -36.26 -18.06
N PHE A 311 -24.01 -37.19 -18.15
CA PHE A 311 -22.71 -36.94 -18.77
C PHE A 311 -22.86 -36.44 -20.23
N ILE A 312 -23.65 -37.13 -21.05
CA ILE A 312 -23.85 -36.75 -22.47
C ILE A 312 -24.55 -35.39 -22.60
N GLU A 313 -25.59 -35.15 -21.80
CA GLU A 313 -26.32 -33.88 -21.83
C GLU A 313 -25.41 -32.68 -21.48
N GLN A 314 -24.47 -32.87 -20.54
CA GLN A 314 -23.51 -31.84 -20.11
C GLN A 314 -22.34 -31.67 -21.09
N MET A 315 -21.83 -32.77 -21.66
CA MET A 315 -20.75 -32.74 -22.64
C MET A 315 -21.11 -32.01 -23.94
N GLY A 316 -22.40 -31.82 -24.24
CA GLY A 316 -22.85 -31.04 -25.39
C GLY A 316 -22.56 -29.52 -25.30
N GLN A 317 -22.09 -29.02 -24.16
CA GLN A 317 -21.78 -27.60 -23.99
C GLN A 317 -20.35 -27.23 -24.45
N PRO A 318 -20.15 -26.08 -25.09
CA PRO A 318 -18.83 -25.50 -25.37
C PRO A 318 -17.91 -25.49 -24.14
N GLY A 319 -16.70 -26.06 -24.28
CA GLY A 319 -15.70 -26.12 -23.22
C GLY A 319 -15.95 -27.19 -22.16
N ALA A 320 -17.00 -28.02 -22.29
CA ALA A 320 -17.25 -29.10 -21.35
C ALA A 320 -16.10 -30.10 -21.34
N ILE A 321 -15.71 -30.54 -20.15
CA ILE A 321 -14.68 -31.57 -19.93
C ILE A 321 -15.35 -32.76 -19.24
N GLY A 322 -15.04 -33.96 -19.70
CA GLY A 322 -15.52 -35.20 -19.09
C GLY A 322 -14.43 -36.26 -19.08
N LEU A 323 -14.48 -37.12 -18.07
CA LEU A 323 -13.65 -38.33 -18.01
C LEU A 323 -14.45 -39.53 -18.48
N ILE A 324 -13.83 -40.41 -19.25
CA ILE A 324 -14.49 -41.57 -19.86
C ILE A 324 -14.08 -42.84 -19.12
N ILE A 325 -15.02 -43.60 -18.57
CA ILE A 325 -14.66 -44.85 -17.88
C ILE A 325 -14.36 -45.94 -18.94
N THR A 326 -13.08 -46.29 -19.11
CA THR A 326 -12.66 -47.41 -19.97
C THR A 326 -12.58 -48.73 -19.21
N ASN A 327 -12.16 -48.67 -17.93
CA ASN A 327 -12.06 -49.83 -17.05
C ASN A 327 -12.36 -49.42 -15.60
N TYR A 328 -13.49 -49.88 -15.06
CA TYR A 328 -13.89 -49.56 -13.67
C TYR A 328 -12.94 -50.16 -12.62
N SER A 329 -12.32 -51.31 -12.91
CA SER A 329 -11.37 -51.93 -11.97
C SER A 329 -10.10 -51.10 -11.76
N ALA A 330 -9.64 -50.40 -12.82
CA ALA A 330 -8.49 -49.50 -12.75
C ALA A 330 -8.80 -48.19 -11.99
N LEU A 331 -10.09 -47.90 -11.75
CA LEU A 331 -10.52 -46.76 -10.95
C LEU A 331 -10.45 -47.08 -9.45
N MET A 332 -10.90 -48.27 -9.06
CA MET A 332 -10.87 -48.70 -7.66
C MET A 332 -9.47 -49.05 -7.16
N TRP A 333 -8.59 -49.48 -8.07
CA TRP A 333 -7.21 -49.86 -7.78
C TRP A 333 -6.28 -49.20 -8.78
N PRO A 334 -6.05 -47.89 -8.65
CA PRO A 334 -5.20 -47.17 -9.59
C PRO A 334 -3.78 -47.75 -9.54
N PRO A 335 -3.14 -47.98 -10.71
CA PRO A 335 -1.71 -48.30 -10.73
C PRO A 335 -0.91 -47.10 -10.21
N ASP A 336 0.37 -47.29 -9.87
CA ASP A 336 1.25 -46.22 -9.36
C ASP A 336 1.29 -44.96 -10.26
N PHE A 337 1.04 -45.14 -11.56
CA PHE A 337 0.93 -44.09 -12.56
C PHE A 337 -0.41 -44.19 -13.30
N PRO A 338 -1.50 -43.68 -12.70
CA PRO A 338 -2.82 -43.78 -13.29
C PRO A 338 -2.97 -42.82 -14.47
N THR A 339 -3.81 -43.22 -15.44
CA THR A 339 -4.14 -42.39 -16.60
C THR A 339 -5.64 -42.13 -16.66
N LEU A 340 -6.02 -40.87 -16.89
CA LEU A 340 -7.41 -40.44 -17.07
C LEU A 340 -7.69 -40.20 -18.55
N PRO A 341 -8.50 -41.04 -19.20
CA PRO A 341 -9.04 -40.74 -20.52
C PRO A 341 -9.99 -39.53 -20.45
N LEU A 342 -9.60 -38.46 -21.10
CA LEU A 342 -10.22 -37.14 -21.07
C LEU A 342 -10.88 -36.84 -22.41
N LEU A 343 -12.13 -36.39 -22.39
CA LEU A 343 -12.86 -35.87 -23.54
C LEU A 343 -13.19 -34.40 -23.29
N ILE A 344 -12.95 -33.54 -24.28
CA ILE A 344 -13.23 -32.10 -24.17
C ILE A 344 -14.04 -31.68 -25.39
N ASN A 345 -15.15 -30.98 -25.17
CA ASN A 345 -15.91 -30.34 -26.23
C ASN A 345 -15.24 -29.02 -26.62
N VAL A 346 -14.58 -29.01 -27.78
CA VAL A 346 -13.86 -27.87 -28.31
C VAL A 346 -14.68 -26.88 -29.13
N ALA A 347 -15.99 -27.11 -29.27
CA ALA A 347 -16.87 -26.22 -30.02
C ALA A 347 -16.96 -24.83 -29.36
N ARG A 348 -16.91 -23.76 -30.15
CA ARG A 348 -17.05 -22.37 -29.68
C ARG A 348 -18.50 -22.02 -29.37
N LYS A 349 -19.45 -22.61 -30.10
CA LYS A 349 -20.88 -22.43 -29.95
C LYS A 349 -21.56 -23.78 -30.14
N ARG A 350 -22.73 -23.95 -29.53
CA ARG A 350 -23.60 -25.10 -29.83
C ARG A 350 -23.98 -25.04 -31.30
N SER A 351 -23.63 -26.07 -32.06
CA SER A 351 -24.05 -26.17 -33.46
C SER A 351 -25.56 -26.39 -33.51
N TYR A 352 -26.25 -25.59 -34.31
CA TYR A 352 -27.67 -25.80 -34.63
C TYR A 352 -27.86 -26.46 -36.00
N ASN A 353 -26.80 -26.56 -36.81
CA ASN A 353 -26.87 -27.15 -38.15
C ASN A 353 -25.85 -28.29 -38.29
N PRO A 354 -26.26 -29.53 -38.00
CA PRO A 354 -25.33 -30.65 -37.95
C PRO A 354 -24.73 -31.02 -39.32
N SER A 355 -25.28 -30.53 -40.43
CA SER A 355 -24.84 -30.95 -41.77
C SER A 355 -23.65 -30.17 -42.36
N ARG A 356 -23.21 -29.07 -41.73
CA ARG A 356 -22.20 -28.16 -42.32
C ARG A 356 -20.99 -27.83 -41.44
N ASP A 357 -21.02 -28.18 -40.16
CA ASP A 357 -19.96 -27.78 -39.24
C ASP A 357 -18.78 -28.77 -39.28
N VAL A 358 -17.73 -28.37 -39.98
CA VAL A 358 -16.40 -29.01 -39.88
C VAL A 358 -15.73 -28.51 -38.60
N CYS A 359 -15.21 -29.43 -37.80
CA CYS A 359 -14.35 -29.08 -36.66
C CYS A 359 -13.05 -28.48 -37.18
N ASN A 360 -13.00 -27.15 -37.19
CA ASN A 360 -11.87 -26.36 -37.64
C ASN A 360 -11.63 -25.22 -36.63
N SER A 361 -10.60 -24.44 -36.85
CA SER A 361 -10.22 -23.36 -35.92
C SER A 361 -11.22 -22.19 -35.86
N ASN A 362 -12.12 -22.06 -36.85
CA ASN A 362 -13.18 -21.04 -36.83
C ASN A 362 -14.38 -21.47 -35.95
N THR A 363 -14.66 -22.77 -35.89
CA THR A 363 -15.77 -23.37 -35.14
C THR A 363 -15.35 -23.83 -33.74
N THR A 364 -14.05 -23.94 -33.49
CA THR A 364 -13.48 -24.33 -32.19
C THR A 364 -12.77 -23.16 -31.51
N PHE A 365 -12.41 -23.34 -30.24
CA PHE A 365 -11.52 -22.42 -29.52
C PHE A 365 -10.03 -22.81 -29.62
N LEU A 366 -9.70 -23.84 -30.41
CA LEU A 366 -8.33 -24.24 -30.65
C LEU A 366 -7.64 -23.19 -31.54
N PRO A 367 -6.41 -22.74 -31.20
CA PRO A 367 -5.60 -21.91 -32.08
C PRO A 367 -5.46 -22.51 -33.50
N ASN A 368 -5.28 -21.66 -34.52
CA ASN A 368 -5.13 -22.11 -35.90
C ASN A 368 -3.95 -23.09 -36.11
N ASP A 369 -2.91 -22.99 -35.28
CA ASP A 369 -1.67 -23.77 -35.39
C ASP A 369 -1.60 -24.96 -34.41
N THR A 370 -2.72 -25.40 -33.82
CA THR A 370 -2.68 -26.53 -32.87
C THR A 370 -2.41 -27.85 -33.56
N THR A 371 -1.49 -28.64 -33.00
CA THR A 371 -1.29 -30.06 -33.33
C THR A 371 -2.36 -30.97 -32.72
N VAL A 372 -3.31 -30.42 -31.95
CA VAL A 372 -4.34 -31.19 -31.24
C VAL A 372 -5.43 -31.63 -32.23
N PRO A 373 -5.56 -32.94 -32.52
CA PRO A 373 -6.54 -33.44 -33.46
C PRO A 373 -7.94 -33.36 -32.84
N SER A 374 -8.83 -32.59 -33.48
CA SER A 374 -10.25 -32.57 -33.16
C SER A 374 -11.04 -33.44 -34.13
N PHE A 375 -12.14 -34.00 -33.64
CA PHE A 375 -13.02 -34.87 -34.41
C PHE A 375 -14.47 -34.61 -34.05
N ARG A 376 -15.36 -35.05 -34.93
CA ARG A 376 -16.79 -34.88 -34.75
C ARG A 376 -17.42 -36.21 -34.40
N LEU A 377 -18.25 -36.22 -33.36
CA LEU A 377 -19.07 -37.37 -33.02
C LEU A 377 -20.45 -37.16 -33.64
N GLU A 378 -20.74 -37.85 -34.75
CA GLU A 378 -22.01 -37.78 -35.47
C GLU A 378 -22.85 -39.05 -35.26
N ARG A 379 -22.98 -39.53 -34.01
CA ARG A 379 -23.79 -40.74 -33.73
C ARG A 379 -24.95 -40.51 -32.79
N VAL A 380 -26.06 -41.11 -33.19
CA VAL A 380 -27.22 -41.39 -32.38
C VAL A 380 -26.92 -42.64 -31.55
N PHE A 381 -26.82 -42.50 -30.23
CA PHE A 381 -26.77 -43.66 -29.35
C PHE A 381 -28.21 -44.12 -29.11
N ALA A 382 -28.61 -45.18 -29.82
CA ALA A 382 -29.92 -45.81 -29.67
C ALA A 382 -29.82 -47.03 -28.75
N ARG A 383 -30.55 -47.03 -27.64
CA ARG A 383 -30.97 -48.26 -26.90
C ARG A 383 -32.45 -48.18 -26.52
N PRO A 384 -33.12 -49.32 -26.27
CA PRO A 384 -34.47 -49.55 -26.78
C PRO A 384 -35.53 -48.89 -25.89
N ALA A 385 -36.20 -47.86 -26.42
CA ALA A 385 -37.67 -47.79 -26.53
C ALA A 385 -38.17 -46.36 -26.79
N THR A 386 -37.54 -45.28 -26.29
CA THR A 386 -38.18 -43.94 -26.36
C THR A 386 -37.27 -42.70 -26.43
N SER A 387 -35.95 -42.79 -26.22
CA SER A 387 -35.07 -41.60 -26.25
C SER A 387 -33.72 -41.87 -26.90
N THR A 388 -33.43 -41.17 -27.99
CA THR A 388 -32.12 -41.11 -28.65
C THR A 388 -31.22 -40.08 -27.97
N LEU A 389 -30.06 -40.50 -27.44
CA LEU A 389 -29.05 -39.58 -26.92
C LEU A 389 -28.14 -39.15 -28.07
N PHE A 390 -28.01 -37.84 -28.26
CA PHE A 390 -27.15 -37.23 -29.28
C PHE A 390 -25.99 -36.53 -28.59
N LEU A 391 -24.77 -37.00 -28.84
CA LEU A 391 -23.55 -36.30 -28.49
C LEU A 391 -23.01 -35.65 -29.77
N ASP A 392 -23.55 -34.48 -30.13
CA ASP A 392 -23.07 -33.70 -31.28
C ASP A 392 -22.16 -32.58 -30.81
N GLY A 393 -21.04 -32.38 -31.49
CA GLY A 393 -20.01 -31.42 -31.11
C GLY A 393 -18.65 -31.76 -31.70
N CYS A 394 -17.71 -30.84 -31.50
CA CYS A 394 -16.31 -31.03 -31.84
C CYS A 394 -15.57 -31.44 -30.58
N TYR A 395 -14.89 -32.58 -30.61
CA TYR A 395 -14.23 -33.12 -29.44
C TYR A 395 -12.74 -33.34 -29.68
N VAL A 396 -11.98 -33.27 -28.61
CA VAL A 396 -10.59 -33.77 -28.55
C VAL A 396 -10.51 -34.81 -27.45
N TYR A 397 -9.59 -35.76 -27.62
CA TYR A 397 -9.41 -36.87 -26.69
C TYR A 397 -7.94 -37.00 -26.30
N ALA A 398 -7.69 -37.15 -25.00
CA ALA A 398 -6.35 -37.31 -24.44
C ALA A 398 -6.32 -38.36 -23.33
N ASN A 399 -5.13 -38.87 -23.04
CA ASN A 399 -4.85 -39.54 -21.77
C ASN A 399 -4.02 -38.60 -20.90
N VAL A 400 -4.50 -38.35 -19.68
CA VAL A 400 -3.80 -37.53 -18.69
C VAL A 400 -3.17 -38.45 -17.66
N SER A 401 -1.84 -38.52 -17.64
CA SER A 401 -1.10 -39.13 -16.52
C SER A 401 -1.11 -38.14 -15.35
N TYR A 402 -1.38 -38.62 -14.13
CA TYR A 402 -1.54 -37.72 -12.99
C TYR A 402 -1.00 -38.33 -11.69
N HIS A 403 -0.82 -37.44 -10.71
CA HIS A 403 -0.69 -37.78 -9.29
C HIS A 403 -1.76 -37.03 -8.51
N ALA A 404 -2.45 -37.74 -7.63
CA ALA A 404 -3.43 -37.16 -6.72
C ALA A 404 -3.06 -37.55 -5.29
N GLY A 405 -3.40 -36.68 -4.36
CA GLY A 405 -3.09 -36.87 -2.95
C GLY A 405 -3.66 -35.75 -2.12
N PHE A 406 -3.23 -35.68 -0.88
CA PHE A 406 -3.43 -34.52 -0.02
C PHE A 406 -2.17 -34.29 0.81
N GLY A 407 -1.97 -33.05 1.25
CA GLY A 407 -0.87 -32.68 2.14
C GLY A 407 -1.37 -31.78 3.25
N THR A 408 -0.54 -31.59 4.27
CA THR A 408 -0.83 -30.63 5.33
C THR A 408 -0.19 -29.30 4.98
N CYS A 409 -1.01 -28.28 4.83
CA CYS A 409 -0.53 -26.91 4.74
C CYS A 409 -0.34 -26.36 6.16
N ARG A 410 0.85 -25.80 6.41
CA ARG A 410 1.16 -25.13 7.67
C ARG A 410 1.05 -23.62 7.51
N HIS A 411 0.39 -22.96 8.47
CA HIS A 411 0.12 -21.51 8.41
C HIS A 411 -0.64 -21.08 7.14
N CYS A 412 -1.65 -21.85 6.73
CA CYS A 412 -2.45 -21.58 5.54
C CYS A 412 -3.16 -20.24 5.62
N ARG A 413 -2.97 -19.41 4.59
CA ARG A 413 -3.51 -18.06 4.56
C ARG A 413 -4.97 -18.08 4.12
N VAL A 414 -5.84 -17.38 4.85
CA VAL A 414 -7.21 -17.12 4.44
C VAL A 414 -7.18 -16.06 3.33
N THR A 415 -7.53 -16.40 2.10
CA THR A 415 -7.43 -15.47 0.95
C THR A 415 -8.76 -14.85 0.54
N SER A 416 -9.87 -15.52 0.85
CA SER A 416 -11.23 -14.99 0.74
C SER A 416 -12.10 -15.57 1.85
N PRO A 417 -13.32 -15.06 2.08
CA PRO A 417 -14.24 -15.70 3.02
C PRO A 417 -14.38 -17.19 2.71
N SER A 418 -14.12 -18.02 3.73
CA SER A 418 -14.09 -19.49 3.63
C SER A 418 -12.97 -20.10 2.82
N THR A 419 -12.07 -19.37 2.17
CA THR A 419 -11.00 -19.99 1.35
C THR A 419 -9.66 -19.86 2.04
N VAL A 420 -9.00 -21.00 2.21
CA VAL A 420 -7.60 -21.06 2.62
C VAL A 420 -6.72 -21.46 1.46
N GLN A 421 -5.51 -20.93 1.47
CA GLN A 421 -4.54 -21.05 0.40
C GLN A 421 -3.17 -21.39 0.97
N ASN A 422 -2.49 -22.31 0.29
CA ASN A 422 -1.06 -22.54 0.47
C ASN A 422 -0.30 -21.99 -0.74
N ASP A 423 0.66 -21.12 -0.47
CA ASP A 423 1.57 -20.52 -1.44
C ASP A 423 2.93 -21.23 -1.48
N THR A 424 3.09 -22.31 -0.68
CA THR A 424 4.33 -23.10 -0.56
C THR A 424 4.09 -24.56 -0.93
N GLU A 425 5.17 -25.34 -1.08
CA GLU A 425 5.07 -26.78 -1.30
C GLU A 425 4.34 -27.47 -0.15
N LEU A 426 3.41 -28.37 -0.47
CA LEU A 426 2.64 -29.11 0.53
C LEU A 426 3.57 -30.08 1.29
N GLN A 427 3.47 -30.06 2.61
CA GLN A 427 4.20 -31.01 3.46
C GLN A 427 3.39 -32.29 3.63
N ASP A 428 4.10 -33.38 3.97
CA ASP A 428 3.50 -34.66 4.34
C ASP A 428 2.50 -35.19 3.30
N MET A 429 2.87 -35.14 2.01
CA MET A 429 2.02 -35.62 0.93
C MET A 429 1.71 -37.11 1.12
N LYS A 430 0.42 -37.44 1.16
CA LYS A 430 -0.10 -38.79 1.35
C LYS A 430 -1.21 -39.07 0.34
N THR A 431 -1.35 -40.34 -0.02
CA THR A 431 -2.55 -40.86 -0.69
C THR A 431 -3.52 -41.40 0.36
N SER A 432 -4.82 -41.33 0.10
CA SER A 432 -5.85 -41.93 0.95
C SER A 432 -7.03 -42.39 0.11
N GLY A 433 -7.89 -43.26 0.66
CA GLY A 433 -9.13 -43.63 -0.02
C GLY A 433 -9.99 -42.41 -0.42
N SER A 434 -9.92 -41.31 0.33
CA SER A 434 -10.62 -40.06 -0.01
C SER A 434 -10.11 -39.39 -1.29
N THR A 435 -8.81 -39.48 -1.59
CA THR A 435 -8.22 -38.89 -2.80
C THR A 435 -8.58 -39.72 -4.03
N ASP A 436 -8.52 -41.04 -3.91
CA ASP A 436 -8.89 -41.95 -4.99
C ASP A 436 -10.38 -41.82 -5.30
N TYR A 437 -11.21 -41.71 -4.26
CA TYR A 437 -12.64 -41.49 -4.41
C TYR A 437 -12.95 -40.12 -5.04
N ALA A 438 -12.24 -39.06 -4.68
CA ALA A 438 -12.42 -37.75 -5.34
C ALA A 438 -12.13 -37.83 -6.85
N VAL A 439 -11.14 -38.62 -7.27
CA VAL A 439 -10.89 -38.90 -8.69
C VAL A 439 -12.02 -39.73 -9.31
N GLU A 440 -12.55 -40.75 -8.62
CA GLU A 440 -13.74 -41.49 -9.08
C GLU A 440 -14.93 -40.54 -9.29
N LEU A 441 -15.16 -39.62 -8.36
CA LEU A 441 -16.22 -38.61 -8.45
C LEU A 441 -16.05 -37.67 -9.64
N MET A 442 -14.81 -37.39 -10.09
CA MET A 442 -14.58 -36.57 -11.30
C MET A 442 -15.22 -37.21 -12.54
N TYR A 443 -15.29 -38.53 -12.65
CA TYR A 443 -15.96 -39.19 -13.78
C TYR A 443 -17.46 -38.88 -13.85
N THR A 444 -18.08 -38.68 -12.68
CA THR A 444 -19.52 -38.40 -12.60
C THR A 444 -19.81 -36.92 -12.69
N TYR A 445 -19.02 -36.08 -12.01
CA TYR A 445 -19.37 -34.68 -11.77
C TYR A 445 -18.55 -33.65 -12.56
N LEU A 446 -17.42 -34.02 -13.16
CA LEU A 446 -16.58 -33.07 -13.92
C LEU A 446 -17.36 -32.32 -15.01
N PRO A 447 -18.22 -32.95 -15.83
CA PRO A 447 -18.99 -32.21 -16.82
C PRO A 447 -19.94 -31.20 -16.19
N THR A 448 -20.49 -31.46 -15.00
CA THR A 448 -21.36 -30.53 -14.27
C THR A 448 -20.57 -29.32 -13.78
N LEU A 449 -19.36 -29.56 -13.27
CA LEU A 449 -18.45 -28.52 -12.80
C LEU A 449 -17.98 -27.61 -13.95
N THR A 450 -17.90 -28.13 -15.18
CA THR A 450 -17.43 -27.35 -16.34
C THR A 450 -18.30 -26.17 -16.74
N HIS A 451 -19.55 -26.13 -16.28
CA HIS A 451 -20.46 -25.00 -16.54
C HIS A 451 -20.19 -23.79 -15.65
N VAL A 452 -19.32 -23.94 -14.66
CA VAL A 452 -18.99 -22.90 -13.69
C VAL A 452 -17.95 -21.95 -14.27
N LYS A 453 -18.41 -21.04 -15.15
CA LYS A 453 -17.53 -20.09 -15.87
C LYS A 453 -16.69 -19.21 -14.95
N GLY A 454 -17.18 -18.86 -13.77
CA GLY A 454 -16.48 -17.98 -12.83
C GLY A 454 -15.25 -18.62 -12.17
N ALA A 455 -15.19 -19.95 -12.13
CA ALA A 455 -14.20 -20.69 -11.37
C ALA A 455 -13.23 -21.49 -12.26
N LEU A 456 -13.46 -21.52 -13.57
CA LEU A 456 -12.62 -22.21 -14.53
C LEU A 456 -11.78 -21.23 -15.33
N PRO A 457 -10.56 -21.62 -15.72
CA PRO A 457 -9.70 -20.73 -16.47
C PRO A 457 -10.33 -20.32 -17.79
N GLU A 458 -9.96 -19.13 -18.26
CA GLU A 458 -10.22 -18.80 -19.65
C GLU A 458 -9.42 -19.71 -20.57
N LEU A 459 -10.10 -20.15 -21.61
CA LEU A 459 -9.62 -21.15 -22.55
C LEU A 459 -8.67 -20.58 -23.60
N ALA A 460 -8.47 -19.26 -23.59
CA ALA A 460 -7.72 -18.50 -24.58
C ALA A 460 -6.19 -18.69 -24.46
N ASP A 461 -5.68 -19.04 -23.28
CA ASP A 461 -4.23 -19.10 -23.03
C ASP A 461 -3.58 -20.33 -23.66
N SER A 462 -4.02 -21.53 -23.26
CA SER A 462 -3.62 -22.80 -23.87
C SER A 462 -4.51 -23.93 -23.39
N LEU A 463 -4.80 -24.89 -24.28
CA LEU A 463 -5.63 -26.05 -23.96
C LEU A 463 -5.07 -26.87 -22.79
N GLU A 464 -3.75 -27.07 -22.75
CA GLU A 464 -3.10 -27.85 -21.69
C GLU A 464 -3.18 -27.15 -20.33
N THR A 465 -2.99 -25.83 -20.28
CA THR A 465 -3.13 -25.07 -19.03
C THR A 465 -4.58 -25.08 -18.56
N TYR A 466 -5.53 -24.93 -19.47
CA TYR A 466 -6.96 -25.03 -19.17
C TYR A 466 -7.30 -26.41 -18.58
N VAL A 467 -6.92 -27.49 -19.25
CA VAL A 467 -7.18 -28.88 -18.79
C VAL A 467 -6.56 -29.11 -17.42
N THR A 468 -5.28 -28.75 -17.26
CA THR A 468 -4.56 -28.97 -16.01
C THR A 468 -5.25 -28.24 -14.85
N ALA A 469 -5.56 -26.95 -15.02
CA ALA A 469 -6.22 -26.18 -13.98
C ALA A 469 -7.67 -26.65 -13.74
N ALA A 470 -8.42 -27.01 -14.78
CA ALA A 470 -9.78 -27.54 -14.60
C ALA A 470 -9.80 -28.86 -13.80
N LEU A 471 -8.84 -29.77 -14.07
CA LEU A 471 -8.70 -31.02 -13.32
C LEU A 471 -8.29 -30.76 -11.86
N ILE A 472 -7.30 -29.88 -11.62
CA ILE A 472 -6.86 -29.51 -10.27
C ILE A 472 -8.01 -28.95 -9.44
N ARG A 473 -8.75 -27.98 -10.00
CA ARG A 473 -9.83 -27.29 -9.31
C ARG A 473 -11.01 -28.22 -9.04
N SER A 474 -11.35 -29.08 -10.01
CA SER A 474 -12.43 -30.04 -9.87
C SER A 474 -12.11 -31.12 -8.83
N HIS A 475 -10.89 -31.66 -8.86
CA HIS A 475 -10.42 -32.60 -7.84
C HIS A 475 -10.47 -31.95 -6.45
N SER A 476 -9.92 -30.73 -6.30
CA SER A 476 -9.95 -30.00 -5.03
C SER A 476 -11.38 -29.77 -4.52
N ALA A 477 -12.32 -29.35 -5.39
CA ALA A 477 -13.70 -29.11 -5.01
C ALA A 477 -14.43 -30.38 -4.57
N LEU A 478 -14.28 -31.48 -5.31
CA LEU A 478 -14.90 -32.78 -4.99
C LEU A 478 -14.30 -33.39 -3.72
N TRP A 479 -12.98 -33.35 -3.58
CA TRP A 479 -12.30 -33.81 -2.38
C TRP A 479 -12.72 -33.00 -1.15
N THR A 480 -12.78 -31.67 -1.27
CA THR A 480 -13.23 -30.78 -0.18
C THR A 480 -14.66 -31.12 0.22
N ASN A 481 -15.56 -31.23 -0.76
CA ASN A 481 -16.97 -31.54 -0.49
C ASN A 481 -17.13 -32.88 0.23
N TRP A 482 -16.40 -33.90 -0.22
CA TRP A 482 -16.43 -35.22 0.41
C TRP A 482 -15.93 -35.21 1.85
N ASN A 483 -14.83 -34.51 2.14
CA ASN A 483 -14.30 -34.44 3.50
C ASN A 483 -15.14 -33.54 4.41
N ASP A 484 -15.80 -32.53 3.88
CA ASP A 484 -16.72 -31.71 4.68
C ASP A 484 -17.98 -32.50 5.08
N GLU A 485 -18.42 -33.45 4.25
CA GLU A 485 -19.58 -34.30 4.54
C GLU A 485 -19.23 -35.49 5.46
N PHE A 486 -18.10 -36.16 5.24
CA PHE A 486 -17.77 -37.43 5.92
C PHE A 486 -16.45 -37.41 6.73
N GLY A 487 -15.67 -36.34 6.64
CA GLY A 487 -14.39 -36.24 7.32
C GLY A 487 -14.54 -36.13 8.83
N TYR A 488 -13.54 -36.60 9.57
CA TYR A 488 -13.49 -36.37 11.01
C TYR A 488 -13.24 -34.89 11.29
N THR A 489 -13.75 -34.39 12.40
CA THR A 489 -13.43 -33.02 12.83
C THR A 489 -12.07 -32.98 13.51
N GLN A 490 -11.18 -32.13 13.02
CA GLN A 490 -9.88 -31.83 13.60
C GLN A 490 -9.83 -30.40 14.11
N ASN A 491 -9.26 -30.20 15.30
CA ASN A 491 -9.02 -28.85 15.82
C ASN A 491 -7.67 -28.34 15.29
N SER A 492 -7.68 -27.15 14.72
CA SER A 492 -6.50 -26.46 14.21
C SER A 492 -6.39 -25.08 14.83
N THR A 493 -5.21 -24.71 15.31
CA THR A 493 -5.03 -23.34 15.84
C THR A 493 -4.94 -22.33 14.71
N TYR A 494 -5.31 -21.07 14.97
CA TYR A 494 -5.19 -20.01 13.96
C TYR A 494 -4.66 -18.70 14.55
N MET A 495 -4.06 -17.87 13.69
CA MET A 495 -3.66 -16.50 13.98
C MET A 495 -4.56 -15.55 13.19
N PRO A 496 -5.47 -14.81 13.84
CA PRO A 496 -6.33 -13.88 13.14
C PRO A 496 -5.52 -12.69 12.60
N ALA A 497 -5.93 -12.21 11.43
CA ALA A 497 -5.45 -10.98 10.86
C ALA A 497 -6.29 -9.78 11.30
N PHE A 498 -5.61 -8.65 11.41
CA PHE A 498 -6.19 -7.38 11.83
C PHE A 498 -6.14 -6.42 10.65
N SER A 499 -7.22 -5.67 10.44
CA SER A 499 -7.19 -4.54 9.50
C SER A 499 -6.21 -3.50 10.01
N THR A 500 -5.17 -3.26 9.22
CA THR A 500 -4.12 -2.28 9.51
C THR A 500 -3.97 -1.34 8.31
N LEU A 501 -3.25 -0.25 8.52
CA LEU A 501 -2.81 0.64 7.48
C LEU A 501 -1.30 0.50 7.35
N LYS A 502 -0.85 0.19 6.14
CA LYS A 502 0.57 0.24 5.81
C LYS A 502 0.90 1.67 5.38
N ALA A 503 1.88 2.28 6.02
CA ALA A 503 2.43 3.55 5.55
C ALA A 503 3.31 3.27 4.33
N GLU A 504 2.96 3.88 3.20
CA GLU A 504 3.75 3.85 1.98
C GLU A 504 4.23 5.27 1.70
N ILE A 505 5.55 5.44 1.61
CA ILE A 505 6.18 6.75 1.53
C ILE A 505 6.64 7.01 0.09
N SER A 506 6.11 8.08 -0.50
CA SER A 506 6.55 8.57 -1.80
C SER A 506 7.90 9.26 -1.69
N HIS A 507 8.99 8.50 -1.85
CA HIS A 507 10.38 8.98 -1.84
C HIS A 507 10.61 10.28 -2.64
N PRO A 508 10.10 10.45 -3.89
CA PRO A 508 10.33 11.69 -4.66
C PRO A 508 9.75 12.93 -3.98
N ARG A 509 8.63 12.80 -3.27
CA ARG A 509 8.00 13.92 -2.54
C ARG A 509 8.79 14.29 -1.30
N VAL A 510 9.32 13.29 -0.57
CA VAL A 510 10.20 13.51 0.58
C VAL A 510 11.51 14.18 0.15
N TYR A 511 12.15 13.70 -0.93
CA TYR A 511 13.36 14.33 -1.47
C TYR A 511 13.09 15.74 -2.00
N GLY A 512 11.99 15.96 -2.72
CA GLY A 512 11.59 17.29 -3.18
C GLY A 512 11.39 18.26 -2.02
N TRP A 513 10.69 17.83 -0.96
CA TRP A 513 10.57 18.60 0.28
C TRP A 513 11.94 18.88 0.91
N PHE A 514 12.78 17.87 1.07
CA PHE A 514 14.09 17.98 1.70
C PHE A 514 15.02 18.93 0.93
N ILE A 515 15.01 18.91 -0.39
CA ILE A 515 15.76 19.86 -1.25
C ILE A 515 15.28 21.30 -1.00
N LEU A 516 13.97 21.53 -0.89
CA LEU A 516 13.44 22.86 -0.56
C LEU A 516 13.87 23.31 0.84
N GLN A 517 13.91 22.40 1.83
CA GLN A 517 14.45 22.70 3.17
C GLN A 517 15.96 23.00 3.14
N LEU A 518 16.72 22.25 2.35
CA LEU A 518 18.16 22.43 2.19
C LEU A 518 18.48 23.78 1.52
N SER A 519 17.62 24.26 0.63
CA SER A 519 17.80 25.56 -0.04
C SER A 519 17.88 26.74 0.94
N LEU A 520 17.14 26.71 2.05
CA LEU A 520 17.26 27.69 3.14
C LEU A 520 18.66 27.65 3.77
N THR A 521 19.17 26.45 4.04
CA THR A 521 20.50 26.24 4.63
C THR A 521 21.59 26.77 3.71
N LEU A 522 21.53 26.42 2.43
CA LEU A 522 22.46 26.89 1.41
C LEU A 522 22.38 28.41 1.21
N ALA A 523 21.17 28.98 1.22
CA ALA A 523 20.97 30.43 1.16
C ALA A 523 21.58 31.14 2.37
N GLY A 524 21.44 30.58 3.57
CA GLY A 524 22.05 31.12 4.78
C GLY A 524 23.57 31.10 4.75
N LEU A 525 24.17 29.99 4.28
CA LEU A 525 25.63 29.90 4.09
C LEU A 525 26.13 30.88 3.01
N ALA A 526 25.40 30.99 1.89
CA ALA A 526 25.73 31.95 0.85
C ALA A 526 25.67 33.40 1.36
N PHE A 527 24.68 33.73 2.19
CA PHE A 527 24.59 35.04 2.83
C PHE A 527 25.80 35.33 3.73
N ILE A 528 26.20 34.37 4.57
CA ILE A 528 27.36 34.53 5.46
C ILE A 528 28.64 34.75 4.65
N TRP A 529 28.79 34.01 3.55
CA TRP A 529 29.92 34.19 2.63
C TRP A 529 29.91 35.58 1.98
N LEU A 530 28.76 36.06 1.52
CA LEU A 530 28.61 37.42 0.96
C LEU A 530 28.91 38.51 2.01
N GLN A 531 28.47 38.30 3.26
CA GLN A 531 28.70 39.24 4.36
C GLN A 531 30.18 39.31 4.74
N TRP A 532 30.93 38.20 4.68
CA TRP A 532 32.36 38.19 5.01
C TRP A 532 33.17 39.11 4.09
N GLY A 533 32.80 39.22 2.82
CA GLY A 533 33.45 40.13 1.88
C GLY A 533 32.98 41.60 1.96
N SER A 534 32.08 41.94 2.88
CA SER A 534 31.49 43.27 2.99
C SER A 534 32.25 44.13 4.00
N GLU A 535 32.48 45.41 3.67
CA GLU A 535 33.04 46.41 4.60
C GLU A 535 32.07 46.77 5.74
N TYR A 536 30.78 46.46 5.59
CA TYR A 536 29.78 46.72 6.61
C TYR A 536 29.82 45.66 7.71
N SER A 537 30.10 46.10 8.94
CA SER A 537 30.07 45.22 10.12
C SER A 537 28.70 44.55 10.24
N LEU A 538 28.73 43.26 10.62
CA LEU A 538 27.51 42.49 10.85
C LEU A 538 26.73 43.16 11.98
N ILE A 539 25.45 43.45 11.73
CA ILE A 539 24.53 43.86 12.80
C ILE A 539 24.34 42.66 13.73
N GLU A 540 24.98 42.76 14.90
CA GLU A 540 24.93 41.74 15.94
C GLU A 540 23.51 41.58 16.46
N ASP A 541 22.85 42.70 16.79
CA ASP A 541 21.48 42.70 17.30
C ASP A 541 20.51 43.46 16.38
N THR A 542 19.74 42.69 15.60
CA THR A 542 18.72 43.26 14.72
C THR A 542 17.50 43.81 15.46
N SER A 543 17.31 43.46 16.74
CA SER A 543 16.22 44.01 17.55
C SER A 543 16.53 45.44 18.02
N MET A 544 17.81 45.75 18.25
CA MET A 544 18.28 47.07 18.66
C MET A 544 18.48 48.06 17.50
N VAL A 545 18.33 47.58 16.27
CA VAL A 545 18.45 48.39 15.05
C VAL A 545 17.62 49.67 15.08
N ALA A 546 16.37 49.59 15.56
CA ALA A 546 15.47 50.75 15.58
C ALA A 546 15.97 51.87 16.51
N PHE A 547 16.71 51.52 17.57
CA PHE A 547 17.30 52.48 18.52
C PHE A 547 18.64 53.02 18.03
N ASN A 548 19.38 52.21 17.28
CA ASN A 548 20.71 52.58 16.77
C ASN A 548 20.66 53.36 15.45
N ILE A 549 19.48 53.54 14.85
CA ILE A 549 19.29 54.34 13.65
C ILE A 549 18.96 55.79 14.03
N ASP A 550 19.87 56.70 13.73
CA ASP A 550 19.63 58.15 13.75
C ASP A 550 18.92 58.57 12.45
N SER A 551 17.61 58.85 12.56
CA SER A 551 16.76 59.29 11.44
C SER A 551 16.51 60.80 11.40
N THR A 552 17.27 61.61 12.16
CA THR A 552 17.03 63.05 12.31
C THR A 552 17.15 63.83 10.99
N GLU A 553 17.94 63.34 10.03
CA GLU A 553 18.18 63.97 8.73
C GLU A 553 17.20 63.55 7.63
N VAL A 554 16.24 62.67 7.92
CA VAL A 554 15.25 62.24 6.92
C VAL A 554 14.15 63.32 6.84
N PRO A 555 14.04 64.08 5.73
CA PRO A 555 13.06 65.14 5.63
C PRO A 555 11.63 64.57 5.67
N LYS A 556 10.75 65.25 6.42
CA LYS A 556 9.33 64.89 6.45
C LYS A 556 8.76 65.02 5.03
N PRO A 557 7.99 64.05 4.52
CA PRO A 557 7.41 64.13 3.19
C PRO A 557 6.52 65.38 3.09
N SER A 558 6.95 66.38 2.33
CA SER A 558 6.17 67.59 2.11
C SER A 558 5.03 67.27 1.14
N ARG A 559 3.80 67.72 1.44
CA ARG A 559 2.62 67.44 0.58
C ARG A 559 2.74 68.04 -0.83
N LEU A 560 3.69 68.95 -1.04
CA LEU A 560 3.89 69.70 -2.28
C LEU A 560 4.84 69.00 -3.29
N SER A 561 5.72 68.07 -2.88
CA SER A 561 6.67 67.41 -3.80
C SER A 561 6.16 66.10 -4.40
N LYS A 562 4.92 66.08 -4.90
CA LYS A 562 4.31 64.86 -5.48
C LYS A 562 4.95 64.38 -6.79
N GLY A 563 5.94 65.10 -7.33
CA GLY A 563 6.60 64.81 -8.61
C GLY A 563 8.13 64.69 -8.58
N GLU A 564 8.80 64.93 -7.45
CA GLU A 564 10.27 64.80 -7.41
C GLU A 564 10.70 63.32 -7.32
N PRO A 565 11.79 62.94 -8.02
CA PRO A 565 12.34 61.59 -7.93
C PRO A 565 12.68 61.31 -6.47
N ARG A 566 11.96 60.36 -5.87
CA ARG A 566 12.14 59.99 -4.46
C ARG A 566 13.61 59.65 -4.19
N ASP A 567 14.18 60.39 -3.26
CA ASP A 567 15.54 60.23 -2.80
C ASP A 567 15.81 58.80 -2.30
N MET A 568 17.05 58.34 -2.51
CA MET A 568 17.51 57.06 -1.99
C MET A 568 17.99 57.24 -0.54
N LEU A 569 17.52 56.37 0.35
CA LEU A 569 17.96 56.33 1.73
C LEU A 569 19.26 55.53 1.78
N ARG A 570 20.34 56.16 2.25
CA ARG A 570 21.63 55.52 2.47
C ARG A 570 21.88 55.39 3.96
N ILE A 571 22.48 54.27 4.37
CA ILE A 571 22.89 54.06 5.76
C ILE A 571 24.41 54.17 5.84
N GLU A 572 24.89 55.08 6.67
CA GLU A 572 26.32 55.31 6.90
C GLU A 572 26.66 55.01 8.36
N GLY A 573 27.88 54.52 8.61
CA GLY A 573 28.38 54.28 9.96
C GLY A 573 28.67 55.61 10.67
N LYS A 574 28.28 55.70 11.95
CA LYS A 574 28.58 56.80 12.88
C LYS A 574 29.33 56.21 14.08
N GLU A 575 30.11 57.02 14.80
CA GLU A 575 30.94 56.55 15.93
C GLU A 575 30.16 55.70 16.96
N ASP A 576 28.89 56.05 17.21
CA ASP A 576 28.01 55.35 18.17
C ASP A 576 26.80 54.65 17.51
N GLY A 577 26.80 54.40 16.20
CA GLY A 577 25.65 53.73 15.56
C GLY A 577 25.53 53.91 14.05
N TRP A 578 24.29 54.00 13.57
CA TRP A 578 23.97 54.10 12.14
C TRP A 578 23.21 55.38 11.85
N LYS A 579 23.56 56.09 10.78
CA LYS A 579 22.89 57.32 10.36
C LYS A 579 22.21 57.12 9.02
N VAL A 580 20.93 57.48 8.91
CA VAL A 580 20.21 57.46 7.63
C VAL A 580 20.37 58.82 6.95
N VAL A 581 21.02 58.82 5.80
CA VAL A 581 21.29 60.02 4.99
C VAL A 581 20.51 59.94 3.68
N VAL A 582 19.97 61.07 3.24
CA VAL A 582 19.35 61.21 1.93
C VAL A 582 20.43 61.40 0.87
N ALA A 583 20.65 60.39 0.03
CA ALA A 583 21.56 60.49 -1.10
C ALA A 583 20.89 61.34 -2.19
N SER A 584 21.20 62.64 -2.20
CA SER A 584 20.81 63.55 -3.28
C SER A 584 21.47 63.07 -4.56
N GLY A 585 20.67 62.57 -5.50
CA GLY A 585 21.13 62.02 -6.76
C GLY A 585 21.74 63.11 -7.64
N ARG A 586 22.99 63.50 -7.40
CA ARG A 586 23.81 64.14 -8.44
C ARG A 586 24.06 63.08 -9.49
N PHE A 587 23.12 62.96 -10.43
CA PHE A 587 23.40 62.41 -11.74
C PHE A 587 24.45 63.33 -12.36
N SER A 588 25.72 63.02 -12.13
CA SER A 588 26.82 63.53 -12.93
C SER A 588 26.56 63.03 -14.35
N ARG A 589 25.77 63.78 -15.13
CA ARG A 589 25.78 63.67 -16.58
C ARG A 589 27.19 64.07 -16.99
N GLY A 590 28.09 63.08 -17.05
CA GLY A 590 29.29 63.17 -17.84
C GLY A 590 28.84 63.34 -19.28
N ILE A 591 28.70 64.60 -19.70
CA ILE A 591 28.73 64.96 -21.11
C ILE A 591 30.18 64.72 -21.53
N GLY A 592 30.47 63.48 -21.92
CA GLY A 592 31.68 63.13 -22.65
C GLY A 592 31.38 63.26 -24.13
N SER A 593 31.96 64.29 -24.73
CA SER A 593 32.17 64.46 -26.17
C SER A 593 33.00 63.35 -26.77
#